data_AF-A0A1E5W3Z5-F1
#
_entry.id   AF-A0A1E5W3Z5-F1
#
_cell.length_a   1.000
_cell.length_b   1.000
_cell.length_c   1.000
_cell.angle_alpha   90.00
_cell.angle_beta   90.00
_cell.angle_gamma   90.00
#
_symmetry.space_group_name_H-M   'P 1'
#
loop_
_entity.id
_entity.type
_entity.pdbx_description
1 polymer ?
#
loop_
_entity_poly.entity_id
_entity_poly.type
_entity_poly.pdbx_seq_one_letter_code
_entity_poly.pdbx_strand_id
1 'polypeptide(L)'
;MIKLVCIEVDASRRRSDFTISSRFTIRSWTLADINQGRWHKGDDMEAAEFWYLYSDQLSLPWVNKPEYPLVSLVDPDAICYLLEENHGTNWIIEVEMRNKAFKSSARYMKEEEEEEEGCSAKRVRRNVFDGDSFIPSEISSYLS
;
A
#
# COMPACT_ATOMS: atom_id res chain seq x y z
N MET A 1 18.07 -6.57 4.65
CA MET A 1 18.38 -5.42 3.76
C MET A 1 17.44 -4.30 4.16
N ILE A 2 17.94 -3.08 4.39
CA ILE A 2 17.08 -1.96 4.82
C ILE A 2 16.62 -1.20 3.57
N LYS A 3 15.31 -0.98 3.46
CA LYS A 3 14.69 -0.23 2.36
C LYS A 3 13.83 0.89 2.91
N LEU A 4 13.90 2.05 2.27
CA LEU A 4 13.07 3.20 2.56
C LEU A 4 12.15 3.43 1.36
N VAL A 5 10.89 3.73 1.65
CA VAL A 5 9.86 3.96 0.63
C VAL A 5 9.14 5.25 0.99
N CYS A 6 8.93 6.11 -0.01
CA CYS A 6 8.12 7.30 0.17
C CYS A 6 7.10 7.44 -0.96
N ILE A 7 6.01 8.14 -0.65
CA ILE A 7 4.95 8.49 -1.59
C ILE A 7 4.98 10.01 -1.71
N GLU A 8 5.51 10.52 -2.81
CA GLU A 8 5.60 11.95 -3.09
C GLU A 8 4.34 12.40 -3.82
N VAL A 9 3.68 13.46 -3.35
CA VAL A 9 2.46 14.02 -3.97
C VAL A 9 2.80 15.36 -4.60
N ASP A 10 2.42 15.54 -5.86
CA ASP A 10 2.61 16.81 -6.55
C ASP A 10 1.59 17.85 -6.07
N ALA A 11 2.04 18.79 -5.24
CA ALA A 11 1.21 19.84 -4.64
C ALA A 11 0.90 21.02 -5.60
N SER A 12 1.36 20.97 -6.85
CA SER A 12 1.38 22.13 -7.76
C SER A 12 0.03 22.57 -8.35
N ARG A 13 -1.11 21.94 -8.00
CA ARG A 13 -2.45 22.41 -8.45
C ARG A 13 -3.44 22.64 -7.30
N ARG A 14 -4.00 23.86 -7.30
CA ARG A 14 -4.93 24.38 -6.29
C ARG A 14 -6.25 23.59 -6.26
N ARG A 15 -6.57 23.00 -5.10
CA ARG A 15 -7.86 22.98 -4.35
C ARG A 15 -9.24 22.90 -5.05
N SER A 16 -9.40 22.63 -6.36
CA SER A 16 -10.74 22.63 -6.99
C SER A 16 -11.19 21.36 -7.73
N ASP A 17 -10.38 20.31 -7.86
CA ASP A 17 -10.80 19.12 -8.60
C ASP A 17 -10.89 17.89 -7.68
N PHE A 18 -12.08 17.64 -7.14
CA PHE A 18 -12.38 16.57 -6.16
C PHE A 18 -12.43 15.15 -6.78
N THR A 19 -11.79 14.91 -7.93
CA THR A 19 -11.88 13.61 -8.66
C THR A 19 -10.60 13.19 -9.39
N ILE A 20 -9.44 13.74 -9.08
CA ILE A 20 -8.20 13.36 -9.77
C ILE A 20 -7.42 12.38 -8.90
N SER A 21 -7.34 11.12 -9.34
CA SER A 21 -6.30 10.16 -8.97
C SER A 21 -5.01 10.93 -8.70
N SER A 22 -4.64 11.07 -7.43
CA SER A 22 -3.62 12.03 -7.01
C SER A 22 -2.35 11.75 -7.81
N ARG A 23 -1.76 12.78 -8.43
CA ARG A 23 -0.47 12.63 -9.13
C ARG A 23 0.60 12.40 -8.07
N PHE A 24 0.84 11.13 -7.77
CA PHE A 24 1.89 10.69 -6.86
C PHE A 24 2.97 9.91 -7.59
N THR A 25 4.14 9.88 -6.97
CA THR A 25 5.25 9.00 -7.35
C THR A 25 5.71 8.26 -6.11
N ILE A 26 5.72 6.93 -6.19
CA ILE A 26 6.31 6.09 -5.18
C ILE A 26 7.79 5.97 -5.50
N ARG A 27 8.64 6.25 -4.52
CA ARG A 27 10.09 6.15 -4.65
C ARG A 27 10.64 5.20 -3.62
N SER A 28 11.71 4.49 -3.99
CA SER A 28 12.39 3.58 -3.08
C SER A 28 13.89 3.83 -3.03
N TRP A 29 14.50 3.51 -1.89
CA TRP A 29 15.94 3.53 -1.68
C TRP A 29 16.37 2.32 -0.88
N THR A 30 17.50 1.74 -1.25
CA THR A 30 18.10 0.60 -0.57
C THR A 30 19.40 1.04 0.09
N LEU A 31 19.56 0.74 1.38
CA LEU A 31 20.80 1.01 2.09
C LEU A 31 21.89 0.05 1.60
N ALA A 32 22.93 0.63 0.99
CA ALA A 32 24.04 -0.12 0.41
C ALA A 32 25.14 -0.39 1.43
N ASP A 33 25.42 0.59 2.29
CA ASP A 33 26.43 0.51 3.34
C ASP A 33 25.96 1.30 4.56
N ILE A 34 25.70 0.59 5.66
CA ILE A 34 25.26 1.18 6.93
C ILE A 34 26.36 1.98 7.62
N ASN A 35 27.62 1.58 7.47
CA ASN A 35 28.74 2.24 8.14
C ASN A 35 29.06 3.59 7.49
N GLN A 36 28.81 3.70 6.18
CA GLN A 36 29.01 4.94 5.41
C GLN A 36 27.72 5.73 5.20
N GLY A 37 26.57 5.20 5.63
CA GLY A 37 25.26 5.81 5.37
C GLY A 37 24.93 5.96 3.88
N ARG A 38 25.47 5.06 3.03
CA ARG A 38 25.32 5.15 1.57
C ARG A 38 24.02 4.49 1.11
N TRP A 39 23.19 5.27 0.41
CA TRP A 39 21.93 4.79 -0.16
C TRP A 39 22.00 4.71 -1.68
N HIS A 40 21.36 3.70 -2.24
CA HIS A 40 21.09 3.58 -3.67
C HIS A 40 19.63 3.88 -3.93
N LYS A 41 19.35 4.76 -4.90
CA LYS A 41 18.00 4.98 -5.39
C LYS A 41 17.54 3.72 -6.13
N GLY A 42 16.38 3.20 -5.75
CA GLY A 42 15.68 2.12 -6.43
C GLY A 42 14.75 2.64 -7.52
N ASP A 43 13.84 1.77 -7.97
CA ASP A 43 12.87 2.11 -8.99
C ASP A 43 11.79 3.07 -8.46
N ASP A 44 11.39 4.00 -9.34
CA ASP A 44 10.25 4.89 -9.15
C ASP A 44 9.00 4.25 -9.82
N MET A 45 7.83 4.49 -9.23
CA MET A 45 6.54 4.09 -9.80
C MET A 45 5.59 5.28 -9.80
N GLU A 46 5.14 5.66 -11.00
CA GLU A 46 4.17 6.74 -11.15
C GLU A 46 2.75 6.26 -10.84
N ALA A 47 1.86 7.18 -10.48
CA ALA A 47 0.46 6.87 -10.21
C ALA A 47 -0.19 6.07 -11.37
N ALA A 48 0.02 6.47 -12.62
CA ALA A 48 -0.54 5.75 -13.76
C ALA A 48 -0.07 4.29 -13.84
N GLU A 49 1.21 4.04 -13.56
CA GLU A 49 1.77 2.68 -13.53
C GLU A 49 1.16 1.88 -12.37
N PHE A 50 1.04 2.50 -11.20
CA PHE A 50 0.46 1.87 -10.01
C PHE A 50 -1.00 1.45 -10.22
N TRP A 51 -1.84 2.34 -10.74
CA TRP A 51 -3.27 2.07 -11.00
C TRP A 51 -3.48 1.06 -12.13
N TYR A 52 -2.57 1.04 -13.12
CA TYR A 52 -2.63 0.07 -14.22
C TYR A 52 -2.44 -1.38 -13.75
N LEU A 53 -1.77 -1.62 -12.62
CA LEU A 53 -1.48 -2.98 -12.14
C LEU A 53 -2.73 -3.83 -11.86
N TYR A 54 -3.89 -3.20 -11.62
CA TYR A 54 -5.12 -3.89 -11.25
C TYR A 54 -6.36 -3.36 -11.97
N SER A 55 -6.18 -2.57 -13.05
CA SER A 55 -7.30 -2.08 -13.88
C SER A 55 -8.19 -3.22 -14.39
N ASP A 56 -7.62 -4.40 -14.58
CA ASP A 56 -8.29 -5.55 -15.17
C ASP A 56 -8.73 -6.60 -14.13
N GLN A 57 -8.20 -6.54 -12.90
CA GLN A 57 -8.37 -7.59 -11.89
C GLN A 57 -9.26 -7.18 -10.72
N LEU A 58 -9.31 -5.89 -10.38
CA LEU A 58 -9.98 -5.45 -9.18
C LEU A 58 -10.74 -4.16 -9.44
N SER A 59 -12.00 -4.12 -9.00
CA SER A 59 -12.77 -2.88 -8.84
C SER A 59 -12.24 -2.08 -7.63
N LEU A 60 -10.92 -1.90 -7.53
CA LEU A 60 -10.30 -1.15 -6.45
C LEU A 60 -10.62 0.34 -6.60
N PRO A 61 -10.72 1.08 -5.49
CA PRO A 61 -10.97 2.52 -5.53
C PRO A 61 -9.83 3.27 -6.22
N TRP A 62 -10.13 3.93 -7.34
CA TRP A 62 -9.20 4.82 -8.07
C TRP A 62 -9.02 6.20 -7.40
N VAL A 63 -9.59 6.38 -6.21
CA VAL A 63 -9.95 7.71 -5.71
C VAL A 63 -8.83 8.36 -4.91
N ASN A 64 -8.07 7.58 -4.14
CA ASN A 64 -7.08 8.11 -3.19
C ASN A 64 -5.68 7.57 -3.45
N LYS A 65 -4.64 8.36 -3.11
CA LYS A 65 -3.25 7.87 -3.14
C LYS A 65 -3.10 6.65 -2.22
N PRO A 66 -2.17 5.73 -2.50
CA PRO A 66 -1.80 4.73 -1.52
C PRO A 66 -1.25 5.37 -0.26
N GLU A 67 -1.46 4.68 0.86
CA GLU A 67 -1.00 5.10 2.18
C GLU A 67 -0.20 4.00 2.85
N TYR A 68 0.57 4.40 3.86
CA TYR A 68 1.30 3.50 4.77
C TYR A 68 2.11 2.41 4.04
N PRO A 69 3.15 2.79 3.26
CA PRO A 69 3.98 1.80 2.58
C PRO A 69 4.72 0.92 3.60
N LEU A 70 4.49 -0.39 3.54
CA LEU A 70 5.14 -1.39 4.38
C LEU A 70 6.05 -2.28 3.54
N VAL A 71 7.33 -2.38 3.90
CA VAL A 71 8.29 -3.23 3.20
C VAL A 71 8.24 -4.65 3.77
N SER A 72 8.23 -5.66 2.88
CA SER A 72 8.33 -7.05 3.31
C SER A 72 9.73 -7.39 3.84
N LEU A 73 9.75 -8.10 4.97
CA LEU A 73 10.89 -8.74 5.62
C LEU A 73 11.47 -9.88 4.78
N VAL A 74 10.64 -10.54 3.96
CA VAL A 74 11.01 -11.68 3.13
C VAL A 74 11.51 -11.24 1.76
N ASP A 75 10.78 -10.32 1.12
CA ASP A 75 11.11 -9.75 -0.18
C ASP A 75 11.12 -8.22 -0.11
N PRO A 76 12.30 -7.58 0.01
CA PRO A 76 12.40 -6.13 0.06
C PRO A 76 11.83 -5.41 -1.18
N ASP A 77 11.63 -6.09 -2.30
CA ASP A 77 11.01 -5.50 -3.49
C ASP A 77 9.47 -5.54 -3.44
N ALA A 78 8.89 -6.34 -2.56
CA ALA A 78 7.47 -6.36 -2.25
C ALA A 78 7.11 -5.31 -1.18
N ILE A 79 6.16 -4.44 -1.52
CA ILE A 79 5.66 -3.36 -0.66
C ILE A 79 4.15 -3.44 -0.58
N CYS A 80 3.63 -3.37 0.64
CA CYS A 80 2.22 -3.25 0.90
C CYS A 80 1.77 -1.80 1.04
N TYR A 81 0.58 -1.52 0.52
CA TYR A 81 -0.06 -0.22 0.60
C TYR A 81 -1.50 -0.38 1.08
N LEU A 82 -1.95 0.57 1.89
CA LEU A 82 -3.35 0.75 2.23
C LEU A 82 -4.03 1.61 1.17
N LEU A 83 -5.17 1.15 0.65
CA LEU A 83 -6.07 1.90 -0.20
C LEU A 83 -7.40 2.07 0.53
N GLU A 84 -7.82 3.31 0.73
CA GLU A 84 -9.13 3.64 1.28
C GLU A 84 -10.17 3.77 0.16
N GLU A 85 -11.23 2.97 0.23
CA GLU A 85 -12.43 3.14 -0.59
C GLU A 85 -13.34 4.16 0.08
N ASN A 86 -13.84 5.13 -0.70
CA ASN A 86 -14.98 5.93 -0.29
C ASN A 86 -16.05 4.95 0.21
N HIS A 87 -16.58 5.13 1.43
CA HIS A 87 -17.49 4.20 2.15
C HIS A 87 -16.83 3.20 3.12
N GLY A 88 -15.57 3.40 3.51
CA GLY A 88 -14.98 2.75 4.68
C GLY A 88 -14.51 1.31 4.46
N THR A 89 -14.52 0.83 3.21
CA THR A 89 -13.84 -0.43 2.87
C THR A 89 -12.38 -0.14 2.60
N ASN A 90 -11.48 -0.70 3.40
CA ASN A 90 -10.05 -0.55 3.16
C ASN A 90 -9.50 -1.79 2.46
N TRP A 91 -8.48 -1.61 1.63
CA TRP A 91 -7.78 -2.68 0.95
C TRP A 91 -6.30 -2.59 1.27
N ILE A 92 -5.70 -3.73 1.57
CA ILE A 92 -4.24 -3.88 1.55
C ILE A 92 -3.89 -4.53 0.23
N ILE A 93 -2.99 -3.90 -0.51
CA ILE A 93 -2.43 -4.44 -1.74
C ILE A 93 -0.93 -4.61 -1.61
N GLU A 94 -0.40 -5.66 -2.21
CA GLU A 94 1.02 -5.95 -2.28
C GLU A 94 1.51 -5.80 -3.71
N VAL A 95 2.56 -5.01 -3.88
CA VAL A 95 3.14 -4.68 -5.18
C VAL A 95 4.64 -4.90 -5.12
N GLU A 96 5.17 -5.63 -6.10
CA GLU A 96 6.61 -5.73 -6.35
C GLU A 96 7.07 -4.54 -7.18
N MET A 97 7.82 -3.63 -6.57
CA MET A 97 8.24 -2.38 -7.21
C MET A 97 9.21 -2.57 -8.36
N ARG A 98 10.15 -3.51 -8.22
CA ARG A 98 11.24 -3.71 -9.18
C ARG A 98 10.73 -4.13 -10.56
N ASN A 99 9.79 -5.06 -10.58
CA ASN A 99 9.18 -5.56 -11.81
C ASN A 99 7.85 -4.87 -12.11
N LYS A 100 7.42 -3.92 -11.26
CA LYS A 100 6.11 -3.24 -11.33
C LYS A 100 4.98 -4.25 -11.49
N ALA A 101 4.87 -5.19 -10.55
CA ALA A 101 3.93 -6.30 -10.62
C ALA A 101 3.01 -6.36 -9.41
N PHE A 102 1.71 -6.55 -9.65
CA PHE A 102 0.74 -6.86 -8.60
C PHE A 102 1.00 -8.27 -8.05
N LYS A 103 1.04 -8.41 -6.73
CA LYS A 103 1.24 -9.70 -6.04
C LYS A 103 -0.04 -10.21 -5.42
N SER A 104 -0.67 -9.41 -4.57
CA SER A 104 -1.83 -9.83 -3.80
C SER A 104 -2.67 -8.65 -3.32
N SER A 105 -3.91 -8.93 -2.92
CA SER A 105 -4.80 -7.96 -2.28
C SER A 105 -5.71 -8.65 -1.27
N ALA A 106 -6.00 -7.96 -0.17
CA ALA A 106 -7.00 -8.37 0.81
C ALA A 106 -7.83 -7.17 1.28
N ARG A 107 -9.05 -7.44 1.75
CA ARG A 107 -9.84 -6.42 2.45
C ARG A 107 -9.29 -6.24 3.86
N TYR A 108 -9.07 -5.00 4.24
CA TYR A 108 -8.72 -4.59 5.60
C TYR A 108 -9.99 -4.08 6.29
N MET A 109 -10.37 -4.74 7.39
CA MET A 109 -11.40 -4.24 8.29
C MET A 109 -10.65 -3.58 9.45
N LYS A 110 -10.93 -2.31 9.72
CA LYS A 110 -10.39 -1.62 10.90
C LYS A 110 -11.07 -2.27 12.11
N GLU A 111 -10.30 -2.81 13.05
CA GLU A 111 -10.78 -3.66 14.17
C GLU A 111 -11.68 -2.93 15.20
N GLU A 112 -12.26 -1.77 14.88
CA GLU A 112 -13.16 -1.03 15.78
C GLU A 112 -14.60 -1.57 15.80
N GLU A 113 -14.94 -2.60 15.01
CA GLU A 113 -16.29 -3.20 14.98
C GLU A 113 -16.30 -4.72 15.23
N GLU A 114 -15.25 -5.33 15.79
CA GLU A 114 -15.25 -6.77 16.09
C GLU A 114 -15.75 -7.13 17.51
N GLU A 115 -16.26 -6.17 18.31
CA GLU A 115 -16.84 -6.48 19.63
C GLU A 115 -18.39 -6.54 19.68
N GLU A 116 -19.13 -6.26 18.61
CA GLU A 116 -20.58 -6.55 18.60
C GLU A 116 -21.07 -7.30 17.36
N GLU A 117 -21.88 -8.31 17.64
CA GLU A 117 -22.73 -9.10 16.76
C GLU A 117 -22.13 -10.30 15.99
N GLY A 118 -22.51 -11.48 16.49
CA GLY A 118 -22.17 -12.76 15.93
C GLY A 118 -22.92 -13.16 14.65
N CYS A 119 -22.49 -14.34 14.18
CA CYS A 119 -23.18 -15.28 13.29
C CYS A 119 -23.16 -15.06 11.76
N SER A 120 -22.27 -15.86 11.15
CA SER A 120 -22.47 -16.73 9.98
C SER A 120 -22.77 -16.11 8.59
N ALA A 121 -21.82 -16.30 7.66
CA ALA A 121 -22.09 -16.83 6.32
C ALA A 121 -20.77 -17.14 5.59
N LYS A 122 -20.69 -18.35 5.03
CA LYS A 122 -19.73 -18.84 4.01
C LYS A 122 -18.57 -17.89 3.67
N ARG A 123 -17.43 -18.08 4.33
CA ARG A 123 -16.16 -17.47 3.92
C ARG A 123 -15.76 -18.06 2.57
N VAL A 124 -16.19 -17.43 1.48
CA VAL A 124 -15.50 -17.49 0.18
C VAL A 124 -14.02 -17.34 0.51
N ARG A 125 -13.15 -18.21 -0.02
CA ARG A 125 -11.69 -18.14 0.20
C ARG A 125 -11.23 -16.71 -0.12
N ARG A 126 -11.14 -15.88 0.91
CA ARG A 126 -10.56 -14.54 0.84
C ARG A 126 -9.07 -14.81 0.71
N ASN A 127 -8.40 -14.12 -0.21
CA ASN A 127 -6.95 -14.10 -0.24
C ASN A 127 -6.51 -13.59 1.14
N VAL A 128 -5.95 -14.48 1.95
CA VAL A 128 -5.50 -14.16 3.30
C VAL A 128 -4.19 -13.42 3.14
N PHE A 129 -4.19 -12.15 3.48
CA PHE A 129 -2.96 -11.40 3.65
C PHE A 129 -2.37 -11.82 5.00
N ASP A 130 -1.21 -12.48 4.98
CA ASP A 130 -0.62 -13.09 6.17
C ASP A 130 0.00 -12.06 7.11
N GLY A 131 0.37 -10.86 6.62
CA GLY A 131 0.83 -9.71 7.43
C GLY A 131 2.17 -9.89 8.15
N ASP A 132 2.50 -11.11 8.56
CA ASP A 132 3.68 -11.52 9.34
C ASP A 132 5.01 -11.30 8.61
N SER A 133 4.94 -11.16 7.29
CA SER A 133 6.10 -10.87 6.45
C SER A 133 6.41 -9.39 6.37
N PHE A 134 5.73 -8.48 7.07
CA PHE A 134 5.97 -7.04 6.98
C PHE A 134 6.49 -6.49 8.31
N ILE A 135 7.32 -5.43 8.24
CA ILE A 135 7.75 -4.74 9.46
C ILE A 135 6.50 -4.09 10.07
N PRO A 136 6.04 -4.50 11.26
CA PRO A 136 4.96 -3.80 11.94
C PRO A 136 5.47 -2.40 12.27
N SER A 137 4.96 -1.39 11.58
CA SER A 137 5.13 -0.02 12.06
C SER A 137 4.12 0.19 13.18
N GLU A 138 4.49 0.93 14.22
CA GLU A 138 3.58 1.30 15.32
C GLU A 138 2.31 2.05 14.85
N ILE A 139 2.17 2.35 13.56
CA ILE A 139 1.03 3.03 12.95
C ILE A 139 -0.31 2.32 13.20
N SER A 140 -0.35 0.98 13.37
CA SER A 140 -1.60 0.33 13.78
C SER A 140 -2.14 0.87 15.11
N SER A 141 -1.27 1.36 16.00
CA SER A 141 -1.67 2.03 17.26
C SER A 141 -1.99 3.52 17.14
N TYR A 142 -1.68 4.18 16.02
CA TYR A 142 -2.02 5.59 15.77
C TYR A 142 -3.33 5.76 14.98
N LEU A 143 -3.99 4.66 14.63
CA LEU A 143 -5.30 4.65 13.98
C LEU A 143 -6.46 4.42 14.98
N SER A 144 -6.19 4.32 16.28
CA SER A 144 -7.18 4.35 17.37
C SER A 144 -7.53 5.77 17.81
#